data_AF-A0AAD8DPX2-F1
#
_entry.id   AF-A0AAD8DPX2-F1
#
_cell.length_a   1.000
_cell.length_b   1.000
_cell.length_c   1.000
_cell.angle_alpha   90.00
_cell.angle_beta   90.00
_cell.angle_gamma   90.00
#
_symmetry.space_group_name_H-M   'P 1'
#
loop_
_entity.id
_entity.type
_entity.pdbx_description
1 polymer ?
#
loop_
_entity_poly.entity_id
_entity_poly.type
_entity_poly.pdbx_seq_one_letter_code
_entity_poly.pdbx_strand_id
1 'polypeptide(L)'
;MAWTALITLACVAAYAHGHGRLMGPPNRGSVWRFGYNSPPNYDDDGLNCGGYYHQWSVNGGKCGVCGDPYDSSTPRAHELGGKYGIGYIVATYAPGDLVTFNIYISAYHQGFWEFRICTNPNDNTQECYDRILLESEDGETKYYPKRGSGTYEVKYKIPSNLVCDHCVLQWKYTAGNNWGVCDNGTQGLGCGNQENFFSCSDIAIEGDVKTDGPDDIPVEVPVQNLSNDLLRLLILTNEIHDVRPSYGDSSRKKYMNRHKRKKTSKKEKRRRYKKILYHR
;
A
#
# COMPACT_ATOMS: atom_id res chain seq x y z
N MET A 1 36.72 -34.51 11.04
CA MET A 1 36.71 -33.03 11.11
C MET A 1 35.87 -32.36 10.01
N ALA A 2 35.34 -33.07 9.00
CA ALA A 2 34.48 -32.47 7.95
C ALA A 2 32.99 -32.36 8.33
N TRP A 3 32.51 -33.20 9.26
CA TRP A 3 31.09 -33.23 9.66
C TRP A 3 30.68 -32.03 10.54
N THR A 4 31.60 -31.48 11.32
CA THR A 4 31.37 -30.29 12.15
C THR A 4 31.24 -29.01 11.33
N ALA A 5 31.90 -28.93 10.16
CA ALA A 5 31.80 -27.81 9.23
C ALA A 5 30.46 -27.78 8.47
N LEU A 6 29.87 -28.94 8.17
CA LEU A 6 28.58 -29.04 7.50
C LEU A 6 27.41 -28.67 8.43
N ILE A 7 27.49 -29.03 9.72
CA ILE A 7 26.46 -28.67 10.71
C ILE A 7 26.50 -27.17 11.03
N THR A 8 27.69 -26.57 11.10
CA THR A 8 27.83 -25.12 11.31
C THR A 8 27.36 -24.29 10.11
N LEU A 9 27.55 -24.77 8.87
CA LEU A 9 27.03 -24.10 7.68
C LEU A 9 25.49 -24.20 7.56
N ALA A 10 24.88 -25.29 8.05
CA ALA A 10 23.43 -25.46 8.07
C ALA A 10 22.73 -24.59 9.14
N CYS A 11 23.39 -24.32 10.28
CA CYS A 11 22.83 -23.47 11.33
C CYS A 11 22.82 -21.97 10.98
N VAL A 12 23.64 -21.52 10.02
CA VAL A 12 23.68 -20.10 9.60
C VAL A 12 22.59 -19.79 8.55
N ALA A 13 21.97 -20.81 7.93
CA ALA A 13 21.01 -20.63 6.84
C ALA A 13 19.52 -20.55 7.26
N ALA A 14 19.21 -20.48 8.57
CA ALA A 14 17.84 -20.50 9.07
C ALA A 14 17.50 -19.34 10.01
N TYR A 15 17.92 -18.12 9.68
CA TYR A 15 17.22 -16.90 10.12
C TYR A 15 16.23 -16.49 9.03
N ALA A 16 15.22 -17.32 8.78
CA ALA A 16 14.09 -16.93 7.94
C ALA A 16 12.97 -16.45 8.86
N HIS A 17 13.01 -15.19 9.27
CA HIS A 17 11.96 -14.59 10.09
C HIS A 17 10.94 -13.88 9.18
N GLY A 18 10.17 -14.67 8.43
CA GLY A 18 9.07 -14.12 7.61
C GLY A 18 7.78 -14.06 8.43
N HIS A 19 7.01 -12.97 8.30
CA HIS A 19 5.82 -12.69 9.11
C HIS A 19 4.61 -12.22 8.31
N GLY A 20 4.81 -11.39 7.29
CA GLY A 20 3.79 -11.10 6.30
C GLY A 20 4.10 -9.87 5.47
N ARG A 21 3.43 -9.74 4.32
CA ARG A 21 3.62 -8.64 3.37
C ARG A 21 2.34 -8.30 2.63
N LEU A 22 2.18 -7.01 2.32
CA LEU A 22 1.13 -6.55 1.42
C LEU A 22 1.54 -6.82 -0.03
N MET A 23 0.79 -7.68 -0.71
CA MET A 23 1.01 -8.11 -2.10
C MET A 23 0.13 -7.36 -3.09
N GLY A 24 -1.01 -6.84 -2.65
CA GLY A 24 -1.93 -6.07 -3.47
C GLY A 24 -2.54 -4.93 -2.65
N PRO A 25 -2.19 -3.66 -2.92
CA PRO A 25 -1.11 -3.24 -3.83
C PRO A 25 0.27 -3.72 -3.32
N PRO A 26 1.23 -4.05 -4.18
CA PRO A 26 2.52 -4.57 -3.75
C PRO A 26 3.33 -3.49 -3.03
N ASN A 27 3.82 -3.82 -1.83
CA ASN A 27 4.64 -2.90 -1.06
C ASN A 27 6.03 -2.68 -1.66
N ARG A 28 6.71 -1.60 -1.22
CA ARG A 28 8.05 -1.19 -1.63
C ARG A 28 9.09 -2.32 -1.63
N GLY A 29 9.09 -3.18 -0.60
CA GLY A 29 9.96 -4.33 -0.49
C GLY A 29 9.59 -5.50 -1.41
N SER A 30 8.34 -5.57 -1.87
CA SER A 30 7.81 -6.66 -2.70
C SER A 30 7.67 -6.31 -4.19
N VAL A 31 7.79 -5.05 -4.60
CA VAL A 31 7.54 -4.64 -6.01
C VAL A 31 8.42 -5.38 -7.03
N TRP A 32 9.63 -5.81 -6.65
CA TRP A 32 10.50 -6.61 -7.52
C TRP A 32 9.86 -7.94 -7.94
N ARG A 33 9.00 -8.53 -7.09
CA ARG A 33 8.25 -9.76 -7.40
C ARG A 33 7.24 -9.55 -8.55
N PHE A 34 6.89 -8.30 -8.82
CA PHE A 34 5.93 -7.89 -9.86
C PHE A 34 6.64 -7.35 -11.11
N GLY A 35 7.97 -7.47 -11.19
CA GLY A 35 8.75 -7.07 -12.36
C GLY A 35 9.13 -5.59 -12.41
N TYR A 36 8.91 -4.83 -11.33
CA TYR A 36 9.47 -3.48 -11.21
C TYR A 36 10.99 -3.54 -11.08
N ASN A 37 11.68 -2.54 -11.62
CA ASN A 37 13.13 -2.41 -11.52
C ASN A 37 13.51 -1.88 -10.12
N SER A 38 13.41 -2.73 -9.11
CA SER A 38 13.76 -2.44 -7.72
C SER A 38 14.74 -3.49 -7.20
N PRO A 39 15.70 -3.13 -6.31
CA PRO A 39 16.51 -4.11 -5.63
C PRO A 39 15.63 -5.15 -4.92
N PRO A 40 15.90 -6.45 -5.08
CA PRO A 40 15.10 -7.46 -4.40
C PRO A 40 15.32 -7.37 -2.88
N ASN A 41 14.24 -7.27 -2.13
CA ASN A 41 14.21 -7.64 -0.71
C ASN A 41 13.63 -9.06 -0.62
N TYR A 42 14.48 -10.04 -0.32
CA TYR A 42 14.05 -11.44 -0.19
C TYR A 42 13.35 -11.72 1.14
N ASP A 43 13.52 -10.83 2.12
CA ASP A 43 12.88 -10.82 3.44
C ASP A 43 11.80 -9.73 3.50
N ASP A 44 11.09 -9.53 2.39
CA ASP A 44 10.04 -8.51 2.24
C ASP A 44 8.76 -8.84 3.04
N ASP A 45 8.70 -10.01 3.68
CA ASP A 45 7.73 -10.37 4.71
C ASP A 45 8.27 -10.24 6.15
N GLY A 46 9.50 -9.76 6.35
CA GLY A 46 10.19 -9.63 7.64
C GLY A 46 10.25 -8.21 8.21
N LEU A 47 9.39 -7.28 7.77
CA LEU A 47 9.43 -5.87 8.15
C LEU A 47 8.85 -5.61 9.56
N ASN A 48 9.57 -6.09 10.57
CA ASN A 48 9.11 -6.26 11.95
C ASN A 48 9.70 -5.27 12.96
N CYS A 49 10.01 -4.05 12.52
CA CYS A 49 10.60 -2.99 13.35
C CYS A 49 11.99 -3.32 13.90
N GLY A 50 12.72 -4.25 13.27
CA GLY A 50 13.99 -4.79 13.77
C GLY A 50 13.84 -5.95 14.77
N GLY A 51 12.62 -6.45 14.95
CA GLY A 51 12.28 -7.54 15.87
C GLY A 51 11.76 -7.04 17.21
N TYR A 52 10.95 -7.88 17.85
CA TYR A 52 10.27 -7.57 19.11
C TYR A 52 11.17 -6.92 20.17
N TYR A 53 12.33 -7.51 20.47
CA TYR A 53 13.25 -6.98 21.47
C TYR A 53 13.79 -5.60 21.09
N HIS A 54 14.21 -5.42 19.83
CA HIS A 54 14.74 -4.13 19.37
C HIS A 54 13.67 -3.05 19.43
N GLN A 55 12.45 -3.37 18.97
CA GLN A 55 11.33 -2.43 19.03
C GLN A 55 11.07 -1.97 20.47
N TRP A 56 10.86 -2.89 21.40
CA TRP A 56 10.36 -2.55 22.74
C TRP A 56 11.44 -2.19 23.75
N SER A 57 12.55 -2.93 23.77
CA SER A 57 13.61 -2.75 24.77
C SER A 57 14.65 -1.72 24.37
N VAL A 58 14.90 -1.52 23.07
CA VAL A 58 15.89 -0.55 22.58
C VAL A 58 15.21 0.73 22.10
N ASN A 59 14.17 0.60 21.27
CA ASN A 59 13.50 1.73 20.62
C ASN A 59 12.27 2.26 21.39
N GLY A 60 12.00 1.75 22.59
CA GLY A 60 10.90 2.22 23.43
C GLY A 60 9.52 2.04 22.80
N GLY A 61 9.33 0.96 22.04
CA GLY A 61 8.10 0.64 21.30
C GLY A 61 8.02 1.27 19.91
N LYS A 62 8.96 2.13 19.52
CA LYS A 62 8.93 2.83 18.24
C LYS A 62 9.35 1.93 17.08
N CYS A 63 8.77 2.19 15.91
CA CYS A 63 9.01 1.50 14.65
C CYS A 63 9.15 2.53 13.52
N GLY A 64 9.93 2.24 12.47
CA GLY A 64 9.83 3.00 11.22
C GLY A 64 8.45 2.79 10.59
N VAL A 65 7.89 3.83 9.98
CA VAL A 65 6.51 3.80 9.43
C VAL A 65 6.29 2.73 8.35
N CYS A 66 7.38 2.24 7.75
CA CYS A 66 7.37 1.16 6.76
C CYS A 66 8.04 -0.13 7.25
N GLY A 67 8.22 -0.30 8.56
CA GLY A 67 8.61 -1.56 9.20
C GLY A 67 10.11 -1.75 9.42
N ASP A 68 10.93 -0.77 9.03
CA ASP A 68 12.34 -0.72 9.37
C ASP A 68 12.56 -0.48 10.88
N PRO A 69 13.72 -0.87 11.45
CA PRO A 69 14.11 -0.47 12.80
C PRO A 69 14.09 1.06 12.95
N TYR A 70 13.48 1.55 14.03
CA TYR A 70 13.29 2.99 14.24
C TYR A 70 14.62 3.77 14.28
N ASP A 71 15.68 3.19 14.80
CA ASP A 71 17.02 3.75 14.91
C ASP A 71 17.87 3.64 13.62
N SER A 72 17.32 3.11 12.53
CA SER A 72 17.98 3.12 11.21
C SER A 72 18.13 4.55 10.67
N SER A 73 19.17 4.77 9.86
CA SER A 73 19.40 6.05 9.17
C SER A 73 18.21 6.42 8.28
N THR A 74 17.82 7.70 8.29
CA THR A 74 16.75 8.23 7.44
C THR A 74 17.29 8.75 6.09
N PRO A 75 16.54 8.60 4.98
CA PRO A 75 15.32 7.80 4.87
C PRO A 75 15.64 6.31 5.09
N ARG A 76 14.81 5.63 5.89
CA ARG A 76 14.98 4.20 6.16
C ARG A 76 14.77 3.41 4.88
N ALA A 77 15.20 2.15 4.85
CA ALA A 77 15.27 1.38 3.60
C ALA A 77 13.93 1.31 2.84
N HIS A 78 12.79 1.27 3.55
CA HIS A 78 11.45 1.22 2.97
C HIS A 78 10.70 2.55 3.03
N GLU A 79 11.33 3.64 3.45
CA GLU A 79 10.81 5.01 3.32
C GLU A 79 11.08 5.57 1.93
N LEU A 80 10.34 6.61 1.50
CA LEU A 80 10.57 7.22 0.19
C LEU A 80 12.00 7.78 0.10
N GLY A 81 12.71 7.47 -0.98
CA GLY A 81 14.13 7.78 -1.16
C GLY A 81 15.09 6.75 -0.55
N GLY A 82 14.58 5.79 0.24
CA GLY A 82 15.34 4.64 0.72
C GLY A 82 15.61 3.60 -0.37
N LYS A 83 16.40 2.58 -0.03
CA LYS A 83 16.82 1.49 -0.94
C LYS A 83 15.67 0.86 -1.72
N TYR A 84 14.52 0.67 -1.07
CA TYR A 84 13.32 0.06 -1.65
C TYR A 84 12.20 1.07 -1.92
N GLY A 85 12.27 2.27 -1.35
CA GLY A 85 11.30 3.37 -1.54
C GLY A 85 11.56 4.18 -2.81
N ILE A 86 11.52 3.52 -3.97
CA ILE A 86 11.72 4.15 -5.28
C ILE A 86 10.55 5.08 -5.68
N GLY A 87 9.36 4.88 -5.10
CA GLY A 87 8.18 5.70 -5.38
C GLY A 87 7.37 5.27 -6.61
N TYR A 88 7.36 3.97 -6.92
CA TYR A 88 6.49 3.45 -7.99
C TYR A 88 5.02 3.50 -7.57
N ILE A 89 4.18 4.26 -8.28
CA ILE A 89 2.72 4.16 -8.10
C ILE A 89 2.26 2.77 -8.57
N VAL A 90 1.97 1.88 -7.62
CA VAL A 90 1.66 0.47 -7.88
C VAL A 90 0.17 0.20 -8.05
N ALA A 91 -0.68 1.14 -7.64
CA ALA A 91 -2.13 1.11 -7.85
C ALA A 91 -2.70 2.52 -7.89
N THR A 92 -3.80 2.68 -8.63
CA THR A 92 -4.62 3.89 -8.65
C THR A 92 -6.05 3.51 -8.28
N TYR A 93 -6.65 4.23 -7.36
CA TYR A 93 -8.04 4.06 -6.91
C TYR A 93 -8.85 5.33 -7.17
N ALA A 94 -10.17 5.24 -7.11
CA ALA A 94 -11.05 6.40 -7.09
C ALA A 94 -11.54 6.71 -5.66
N PRO A 95 -11.88 7.98 -5.38
CA PRO A 95 -12.52 8.33 -4.11
C PRO A 95 -13.79 7.52 -3.88
N GLY A 96 -13.94 6.94 -2.69
CA GLY A 96 -15.10 6.11 -2.32
C GLY A 96 -15.04 4.66 -2.80
N ASP A 97 -13.94 4.22 -3.45
CA ASP A 97 -13.81 2.84 -3.90
C ASP A 97 -13.80 1.84 -2.72
N LEU A 98 -14.53 0.74 -2.88
CA LEU A 98 -14.33 -0.46 -2.04
C LEU A 98 -13.26 -1.34 -2.69
N VAL A 99 -12.05 -1.30 -2.15
CA VAL A 99 -10.86 -1.93 -2.73
C VAL A 99 -10.51 -3.23 -2.01
N THR A 100 -10.06 -4.24 -2.76
CA THR A 100 -9.54 -5.50 -2.18
C THR A 100 -8.04 -5.42 -1.99
N PHE A 101 -7.58 -5.55 -0.74
CA PHE A 101 -6.17 -5.71 -0.40
C PHE A 101 -5.81 -7.18 -0.25
N ASN A 102 -4.61 -7.54 -0.74
CA ASN A 102 -4.07 -8.90 -0.72
C ASN A 102 -2.87 -8.96 0.21
N ILE A 103 -2.96 -9.76 1.27
CA ILE A 103 -1.92 -9.91 2.28
C ILE A 103 -1.43 -11.35 2.23
N TYR A 104 -0.12 -11.52 2.18
CA TYR A 104 0.50 -12.84 2.31
C TYR A 104 1.12 -12.97 3.70
N ILE A 105 0.75 -14.01 4.43
CA ILE A 105 1.25 -14.34 5.76
C ILE A 105 2.07 -15.62 5.65
N SER A 106 3.37 -15.55 5.88
CA SER A 106 4.25 -16.70 5.96
C SER A 106 4.15 -17.39 7.33
N ALA A 107 4.12 -16.60 8.41
CA ALA A 107 3.97 -17.08 9.79
C ALA A 107 2.85 -16.31 10.49
N TYR A 108 1.89 -17.05 11.06
CA TYR A 108 0.71 -16.48 11.68
C TYR A 108 0.93 -16.22 13.18
N HIS A 109 0.79 -14.95 13.59
CA HIS A 109 1.04 -14.48 14.95
C HIS A 109 -0.23 -13.97 15.67
N GLN A 110 -1.42 -14.42 15.26
CA GLN A 110 -2.72 -13.97 15.81
C GLN A 110 -2.93 -12.45 15.64
N GLY A 111 -3.53 -11.74 16.58
CA GLY A 111 -3.63 -10.28 16.56
C GLY A 111 -4.54 -9.71 15.47
N PHE A 112 -4.22 -8.51 14.98
CA PHE A 112 -5.05 -7.78 14.02
C PHE A 112 -4.26 -6.89 13.07
N TRP A 113 -4.90 -6.55 11.95
CA TRP A 113 -4.38 -5.66 10.92
C TRP A 113 -5.18 -4.38 10.84
N GLU A 114 -4.51 -3.32 10.43
CA GLU A 114 -5.10 -2.02 10.12
C GLU A 114 -4.47 -1.48 8.83
N PHE A 115 -5.24 -0.64 8.12
CA PHE A 115 -4.78 0.03 6.92
C PHE A 115 -4.91 1.54 7.10
N ARG A 116 -3.86 2.27 6.73
CA ARG A 116 -3.81 3.73 6.85
C ARG A 116 -3.29 4.36 5.57
N ILE A 117 -3.65 5.62 5.32
CA ILE A 117 -3.15 6.38 4.18
C ILE A 117 -2.47 7.66 4.68
N CYS A 118 -1.26 7.92 4.18
CA CYS A 118 -0.62 9.23 4.28
C CYS A 118 -0.62 9.90 2.90
N THR A 119 -1.12 11.14 2.83
CA THR A 119 -1.21 11.92 1.57
C THR A 119 0.07 12.64 1.18
N ASN A 120 1.01 12.79 2.12
CA ASN A 120 2.33 13.34 1.84
C ASN A 120 3.38 12.22 1.90
N PRO A 121 3.91 11.75 0.76
CA PRO A 121 4.77 10.58 0.75
C PRO A 121 6.18 10.84 1.33
N ASN A 122 6.52 12.11 1.61
CA ASN A 122 7.73 12.52 2.32
C ASN A 122 7.53 12.61 3.84
N ASP A 123 6.30 12.52 4.34
CA ASP A 123 6.00 12.53 5.76
C ASP A 123 6.13 11.12 6.34
N ASN A 124 7.31 10.83 6.89
CA ASN A 124 7.63 9.54 7.51
C ASN A 124 7.26 9.50 9.01
N THR A 125 6.27 10.28 9.43
CA THR A 125 5.75 10.29 10.80
C THR A 125 4.48 9.43 10.89
N GLN A 126 4.27 8.75 12.02
CA GLN A 126 3.06 7.92 12.19
C GLN A 126 1.80 8.80 12.25
N GLU A 127 1.96 10.05 12.69
CA GLU A 127 0.94 11.08 12.76
C GLU A 127 0.27 11.36 11.40
N CYS A 128 1.00 11.23 10.28
CA CYS A 128 0.37 11.36 8.96
C CYS A 128 -0.60 10.22 8.67
N TYR A 129 -0.19 8.99 8.96
CA TYR A 129 -0.98 7.78 8.71
C TYR A 129 -2.18 7.68 9.64
N ASP A 130 -2.03 8.08 10.91
CA ASP A 130 -3.10 8.00 11.90
C ASP A 130 -4.26 8.97 11.63
N ARG A 131 -4.09 9.97 10.75
CA ARG A 131 -5.18 10.86 10.30
C ARG A 131 -6.19 10.15 9.40
N ILE A 132 -5.79 9.09 8.69
CA ILE A 132 -6.64 8.38 7.74
C ILE A 132 -6.53 6.88 7.98
N LEU A 133 -7.26 6.41 8.99
CA LEU A 133 -7.48 4.98 9.23
C LEU A 133 -8.64 4.50 8.35
N LEU A 134 -8.41 3.45 7.56
CA LEU A 134 -9.42 2.92 6.66
C LEU A 134 -10.40 2.00 7.39
N GLU A 135 -11.64 2.05 6.96
CA GLU A 135 -12.73 1.20 7.43
C GLU A 135 -13.06 0.12 6.40
N SER A 136 -13.46 -1.05 6.88
CA SER A 136 -13.97 -2.12 6.05
C SER A 136 -15.36 -1.79 5.49
N GLU A 137 -15.93 -2.71 4.71
CA GLU A 137 -17.32 -2.60 4.26
C GLU A 137 -18.29 -2.45 5.43
N ASP A 138 -18.01 -3.14 6.55
CA ASP A 138 -18.81 -3.19 7.76
C ASP A 138 -18.52 -2.04 8.76
N GLY A 139 -17.62 -1.12 8.43
CA GLY A 139 -17.22 -0.02 9.33
C GLY A 139 -16.15 -0.39 10.36
N GLU A 140 -15.60 -1.61 10.28
CA GLU A 140 -14.54 -2.07 11.18
C GLU A 140 -13.17 -1.58 10.72
N THR A 141 -12.36 -1.06 11.63
CA THR A 141 -10.99 -0.60 11.34
C THR A 141 -9.96 -1.72 11.47
N LYS A 142 -10.24 -2.73 12.30
CA LYS A 142 -9.36 -3.86 12.59
C LYS A 142 -9.83 -5.14 11.91
N TYR A 143 -8.92 -5.84 11.24
CA TYR A 143 -9.15 -7.18 10.73
C TYR A 143 -8.42 -8.23 11.57
N TYR A 144 -9.13 -9.22 12.09
CA TYR A 144 -8.57 -10.32 12.86
C TYR A 144 -8.42 -11.57 11.98
N PRO A 145 -7.22 -11.92 11.49
CA PRO A 145 -7.02 -13.10 10.66
C PRO A 145 -7.34 -14.39 11.44
N LYS A 146 -8.08 -15.33 10.81
CA LYS A 146 -8.52 -16.59 11.46
C LYS A 146 -8.01 -17.87 10.78
N ARG A 147 -7.36 -17.76 9.61
CA ARG A 147 -7.05 -18.91 8.74
C ARG A 147 -5.61 -19.41 8.87
N GLY A 148 -4.80 -18.84 9.77
CA GLY A 148 -3.38 -19.16 9.89
C GLY A 148 -2.54 -18.52 8.78
N SER A 149 -1.42 -19.15 8.41
CA SER A 149 -0.59 -18.70 7.30
C SER A 149 -1.29 -18.87 5.94
N GLY A 150 -0.98 -18.00 4.98
CA GLY A 150 -1.57 -18.03 3.64
C GLY A 150 -1.90 -16.64 3.13
N THR A 151 -2.69 -16.60 2.04
CA THR A 151 -3.14 -15.35 1.43
C THR A 151 -4.51 -14.96 1.94
N TYR A 152 -4.66 -13.68 2.25
CA TYR A 152 -5.91 -13.07 2.69
C TYR A 152 -6.32 -11.98 1.71
N GLU A 153 -7.62 -11.94 1.44
CA GLU A 153 -8.27 -10.87 0.71
C GLU A 153 -9.20 -10.14 1.68
N VAL A 154 -8.98 -8.85 1.85
CA VAL A 154 -9.77 -7.99 2.74
C VAL A 154 -10.22 -6.76 1.98
N LYS A 155 -11.43 -6.28 2.25
CA LYS A 155 -12.01 -5.12 1.56
C LYS A 155 -12.07 -3.91 2.48
N TYR A 156 -11.60 -2.78 1.97
CA TYR A 156 -11.58 -1.51 2.68
C TYR A 156 -12.04 -0.38 1.77
N LYS A 157 -12.66 0.64 2.35
CA LYS A 157 -13.14 1.82 1.63
C LYS A 157 -12.03 2.87 1.54
N ILE A 158 -11.79 3.40 0.35
CA ILE A 158 -11.06 4.65 0.16
C ILE A 158 -12.01 5.79 0.55
N PRO A 159 -11.61 6.78 1.37
CA PRO A 159 -12.49 7.88 1.73
C PRO A 159 -13.00 8.64 0.49
N SER A 160 -14.28 8.99 0.49
CA SER A 160 -14.98 9.61 -0.64
C SER A 160 -14.48 11.02 -0.97
N ASN A 161 -13.82 11.66 0.00
CA ASN A 161 -13.24 13.00 -0.06
C ASN A 161 -11.70 13.03 -0.17
N LEU A 162 -11.07 11.91 -0.53
CA LEU A 162 -9.61 11.81 -0.60
C LEU A 162 -9.12 11.75 -2.04
N VAL A 163 -8.18 12.62 -2.41
CA VAL A 163 -7.47 12.64 -3.70
C VAL A 163 -6.00 12.89 -3.44
N CYS A 164 -5.12 12.19 -4.17
CA CYS A 164 -3.67 12.37 -4.09
C CYS A 164 -2.95 11.75 -5.29
N ASP A 165 -2.01 12.49 -5.87
CA ASP A 165 -1.18 12.00 -6.98
C ASP A 165 -0.15 10.96 -6.51
N HIS A 166 0.27 11.04 -5.26
CA HIS A 166 1.19 10.10 -4.62
C HIS A 166 0.90 10.01 -3.12
N CYS A 167 0.16 8.99 -2.73
CA CYS A 167 -0.10 8.60 -1.36
C CYS A 167 0.74 7.37 -0.96
N VAL A 168 0.85 7.13 0.33
CA VAL A 168 1.40 5.88 0.87
C VAL A 168 0.32 5.15 1.66
N LEU A 169 0.00 3.93 1.22
CA LEU A 169 -0.82 2.98 1.97
C LEU A 169 0.07 2.19 2.93
N GLN A 170 -0.21 2.29 4.23
CA GLN A 170 0.44 1.51 5.28
C GLN A 170 -0.48 0.36 5.71
N TRP A 171 0.00 -0.87 5.57
CA TRP A 171 -0.53 -2.02 6.30
C TRP A 171 0.26 -2.15 7.60
N LYS A 172 -0.44 -2.21 8.73
CA LYS A 172 0.14 -2.47 10.05
C LYS A 172 -0.47 -3.75 10.61
N TYR A 173 0.38 -4.68 11.00
CA TYR A 173 0.00 -5.89 11.71
C TYR A 173 0.54 -5.83 13.14
N THR A 174 -0.36 -5.76 14.11
CA THR A 174 -0.04 -5.98 15.53
C THR A 174 -0.27 -7.45 15.84
N ALA A 175 0.79 -8.18 16.19
CA ALA A 175 0.68 -9.57 16.62
C ALA A 175 -0.16 -9.69 17.91
N GLY A 176 -0.53 -10.93 18.27
CA GLY A 176 -1.35 -11.20 19.46
C GLY A 176 -0.95 -12.47 20.19
N ASN A 177 0.26 -12.97 19.95
CA ASN A 177 0.73 -14.25 20.49
C ASN A 177 1.62 -14.08 21.74
N ASN A 178 1.90 -12.86 22.20
CA ASN A 178 2.62 -12.64 23.46
C ASN A 178 1.64 -12.47 24.62
N TRP A 179 2.03 -12.98 25.80
CA TRP A 179 1.31 -12.75 27.05
C TRP A 179 1.79 -11.43 27.70
N GLY A 180 0.87 -10.61 28.18
CA GLY A 180 1.21 -9.35 28.82
C GLY A 180 0.09 -8.79 29.69
N VAL A 181 0.31 -7.58 30.23
CA VAL A 181 -0.66 -6.84 31.04
C VAL A 181 -1.60 -6.05 30.12
N CYS A 182 -2.90 -6.24 30.30
CA CYS A 182 -3.96 -5.54 29.58
C CYS A 182 -4.25 -4.17 30.21
N ASP A 183 -4.98 -3.31 29.50
CA ASP A 183 -5.28 -1.93 29.96
C ASP A 183 -6.05 -1.87 31.29
N ASN A 184 -6.85 -2.90 31.57
CA ASN A 184 -7.60 -3.05 32.82
C ASN A 184 -6.76 -3.65 33.97
N GLY A 185 -5.46 -3.84 33.77
CA GLY A 185 -4.54 -4.43 34.74
C GLY A 185 -4.58 -5.96 34.83
N THR A 186 -5.46 -6.65 34.10
CA THR A 186 -5.42 -8.12 34.02
C THR A 186 -4.25 -8.58 33.15
N GLN A 187 -3.96 -9.88 33.12
CA GLN A 187 -2.99 -10.43 32.20
C GLN A 187 -3.66 -11.37 31.21
N GLY A 188 -3.16 -11.40 29.98
CA GLY A 188 -3.72 -12.23 28.93
C GLY A 188 -2.87 -12.29 27.68
N LEU A 189 -3.24 -13.24 26.82
CA LEU A 189 -2.68 -13.38 25.48
C LEU A 189 -3.10 -12.19 24.60
N GLY A 190 -2.15 -11.61 23.88
CA GLY A 190 -2.35 -10.43 23.03
C GLY A 190 -2.32 -9.09 23.78
N CYS A 191 -2.10 -9.10 25.09
CA CYS A 191 -1.97 -7.89 25.90
C CYS A 191 -0.52 -7.42 26.03
N GLY A 192 -0.34 -6.16 26.39
CA GLY A 192 0.98 -5.54 26.52
C GLY A 192 1.73 -5.44 25.19
N ASN A 193 3.05 -5.48 25.25
CA ASN A 193 3.91 -5.34 24.08
C ASN A 193 3.74 -6.54 23.13
N GLN A 194 3.44 -6.25 21.87
CA GLN A 194 3.32 -7.24 20.80
C GLN A 194 4.32 -6.92 19.68
N GLU A 195 4.75 -7.93 18.93
CA GLU A 195 5.53 -7.68 17.72
C GLU A 195 4.67 -6.95 16.69
N ASN A 196 5.28 -6.04 15.92
CA ASN A 196 4.58 -5.29 14.90
C ASN A 196 5.25 -5.45 13.55
N PHE A 197 4.44 -5.56 12.51
CA PHE A 197 4.89 -5.56 11.12
C PHE A 197 4.25 -4.42 10.38
N PHE A 198 5.01 -3.80 9.49
CA PHE A 198 4.52 -2.70 8.67
C PHE A 198 4.90 -2.92 7.22
N SER A 199 4.12 -2.33 6.32
CA SER A 199 4.36 -2.42 4.90
C SER A 199 3.78 -1.19 4.20
N CYS A 200 4.57 -0.53 3.36
CA CYS A 200 4.18 0.69 2.65
C CYS A 200 4.08 0.43 1.15
N SER A 201 2.98 0.86 0.53
CA SER A 201 2.79 0.86 -0.92
C SER A 201 2.51 2.27 -1.43
N ASP A 202 3.21 2.68 -2.47
CA ASP A 202 2.98 3.97 -3.12
C ASP A 202 1.79 3.84 -4.09
N ILE A 203 0.73 4.62 -3.86
CA ILE A 203 -0.54 4.56 -4.60
C ILE A 203 -0.96 5.96 -5.05
N ALA A 204 -1.92 6.04 -5.97
CA ALA A 204 -2.61 7.27 -6.32
C ALA A 204 -4.12 7.12 -6.06
N ILE A 205 -4.78 8.24 -5.76
CA ILE A 205 -6.23 8.32 -5.66
C ILE A 205 -6.66 9.47 -6.58
N GLU A 206 -7.32 9.13 -7.69
CA GLU A 206 -7.65 10.05 -8.77
C GLU A 206 -9.15 10.00 -9.09
N GLY A 207 -9.73 11.15 -9.41
CA GLY A 207 -11.14 11.27 -9.80
C GLY A 207 -11.88 12.35 -9.03
N ASP A 208 -13.18 12.43 -9.27
CA ASP A 208 -14.05 13.41 -8.62
C ASP A 208 -14.40 12.94 -7.19
N VAL A 209 -14.28 13.86 -6.23
CA VAL A 209 -14.68 13.64 -4.85
C VAL A 209 -16.19 13.43 -4.79
N LYS A 210 -16.63 12.33 -4.17
CA LYS A 210 -18.04 12.12 -3.85
C LYS A 210 -18.29 12.77 -2.49
N THR A 211 -18.95 13.92 -2.48
CA THR A 211 -19.47 14.47 -1.23
C THR A 211 -20.73 13.69 -0.89
N ASP A 212 -20.71 12.92 0.21
CA ASP A 212 -21.89 12.22 0.75
C ASP A 212 -22.87 13.22 1.41
N GLY A 213 -23.25 14.26 0.67
CA GLY A 213 -24.38 15.13 0.99
C GLY A 213 -25.68 14.49 0.48
N PRO A 214 -26.84 14.80 1.10
CA PRO A 214 -28.12 14.48 0.47
C PRO A 214 -28.13 15.12 -0.91
N ASP A 215 -28.60 14.39 -1.93
CA ASP A 215 -28.72 14.89 -3.30
C ASP A 215 -29.23 16.33 -3.31
N ASP A 216 -28.34 17.30 -3.53
CA ASP A 216 -28.74 18.69 -3.70
C ASP A 216 -29.43 18.78 -5.06
N ILE A 217 -30.76 18.84 -4.97
CA ILE A 217 -31.62 19.83 -5.63
C ILE A 217 -30.83 20.67 -6.66
N PRO A 218 -31.23 20.70 -7.94
CA PRO A 218 -30.54 21.53 -8.92
C PRO A 218 -30.62 22.99 -8.48
N VAL A 219 -29.51 23.51 -7.96
CA VAL A 219 -29.31 24.94 -7.80
C VAL A 219 -29.14 25.46 -9.21
N GLU A 220 -30.24 25.93 -9.81
CA GLU A 220 -30.16 26.86 -10.94
C GLU A 220 -29.43 28.11 -10.43
N VAL A 221 -28.11 28.12 -10.56
CA VAL A 221 -27.33 29.35 -10.39
C VAL A 221 -27.63 30.20 -11.62
N PRO A 222 -28.27 31.37 -11.49
CA PRO A 222 -28.32 32.30 -12.60
C PRO A 222 -26.89 32.77 -12.80
N VAL A 223 -26.29 32.40 -13.92
CA VAL A 223 -25.04 33.02 -14.37
C VAL A 223 -25.38 34.48 -14.69
N GLN A 224 -25.34 35.34 -13.68
CA GLN A 224 -25.33 36.76 -13.90
C GLN A 224 -23.98 37.07 -14.54
N ASN A 225 -24.04 37.46 -15.81
CA ASN A 225 -22.92 37.95 -16.59
C ASN A 225 -22.13 38.96 -15.74
N LEU A 226 -21.00 38.53 -15.19
CA LEU A 226 -20.03 39.44 -14.62
C LEU A 226 -19.60 40.36 -15.76
N SER A 227 -19.96 41.64 -15.67
CA SER A 227 -19.55 42.63 -16.67
C SER A 227 -18.03 42.58 -16.84
N ASN A 228 -17.58 42.69 -18.09
CA ASN A 228 -16.16 42.63 -18.49
C ASN A 228 -15.27 43.65 -17.75
N ASP A 229 -15.86 44.62 -17.05
CA ASP A 229 -15.16 45.62 -16.26
C ASP A 229 -14.61 45.07 -14.93
N LEU A 230 -15.27 44.07 -14.33
CA LEU A 230 -14.84 43.45 -13.07
C LEU A 230 -13.64 42.52 -13.29
N LEU A 231 -13.60 41.84 -14.43
CA LEU A 231 -12.45 41.03 -14.85
C LEU A 231 -11.22 41.90 -15.17
N ARG A 232 -11.42 43.11 -15.69
CA ARG A 232 -10.33 44.07 -15.94
C ARG A 232 -9.76 44.66 -14.64
N LEU A 233 -10.60 44.88 -13.64
CA LEU A 233 -10.16 45.35 -12.32
C LEU A 233 -9.31 44.30 -11.58
N LEU A 234 -9.65 43.01 -11.67
CA LEU A 234 -8.88 41.91 -11.07
C LEU A 234 -7.52 41.65 -11.75
N ILE A 235 -7.39 41.96 -13.04
CA ILE A 235 -6.11 41.85 -13.78
C ILE A 235 -5.16 43.01 -13.42
N LEU A 236 -5.68 44.18 -13.06
CA LEU A 236 -4.87 45.34 -12.66
C LEU A 236 -4.33 45.25 -11.22
N THR A 237 -4.90 44.40 -10.37
CA THR A 237 -4.49 44.22 -8.96
C THR A 237 -3.41 43.16 -8.75
N ASN A 238 -2.93 42.50 -9.81
CA ASN A 238 -1.82 41.53 -9.76
C ASN A 238 -2.05 40.31 -8.84
N GLU A 239 -3.31 39.95 -8.54
CA GLU A 239 -3.63 38.82 -7.64
C GLU A 239 -3.82 37.45 -8.35
N ILE A 240 -3.55 37.35 -9.66
CA ILE A 240 -3.59 36.07 -10.37
C ILE A 240 -2.40 35.97 -11.32
N HIS A 241 -1.45 35.07 -11.02
CA HIS A 241 -0.43 34.67 -11.97
C HIS A 241 -1.04 33.78 -13.06
N ASP A 242 -0.93 34.25 -14.31
CA ASP A 242 -1.37 33.62 -15.55
C ASP A 242 -0.72 32.22 -15.73
N VAL A 243 -1.43 31.14 -15.38
CA VAL A 243 -1.07 29.78 -15.78
C VAL A 243 -1.82 29.45 -17.06
N ARG A 244 -1.19 29.74 -18.21
CA ARG A 244 -1.68 29.26 -19.51
C ARG A 244 -1.47 27.75 -19.63
N PRO A 245 -2.44 26.99 -20.15
CA PRO A 245 -2.30 25.55 -20.33
C PRO A 245 -1.44 25.24 -21.56
N SER A 246 -0.28 24.59 -21.34
CA SER A 246 0.55 24.06 -22.42
C SER A 246 0.06 22.68 -22.84
N TYR A 247 -0.69 22.62 -23.93
CA TYR A 247 -0.98 21.37 -24.65
C TYR A 247 0.24 20.94 -25.47
N GLY A 248 0.76 19.74 -25.20
CA GLY A 248 1.55 19.00 -26.19
C GLY A 248 2.67 18.13 -25.62
N ASP A 249 2.40 16.85 -25.43
CA ASP A 249 3.45 15.85 -25.64
C ASP A 249 2.94 14.68 -26.50
N SER A 250 3.42 14.69 -27.74
CA SER A 250 3.23 13.69 -28.79
C SER A 250 3.68 12.26 -28.41
N SER A 251 4.35 12.10 -27.27
CA SER A 251 4.86 10.83 -26.75
C SER A 251 3.75 9.89 -26.24
N ARG A 252 2.63 10.44 -25.71
CA ARG A 252 1.52 9.64 -25.14
C ARG A 252 0.70 8.88 -26.19
N LYS A 253 0.61 9.39 -27.42
CA LYS A 253 -0.11 8.73 -28.54
C LYS A 253 0.60 7.49 -29.06
N LYS A 254 1.94 7.44 -29.01
CA LYS A 254 2.72 6.29 -29.51
C LYS A 254 2.57 5.04 -28.64
N TYR A 255 2.46 5.22 -27.32
CA TYR A 255 2.27 4.10 -26.39
C TYR A 255 0.87 3.46 -26.50
N MET A 256 -0.19 4.29 -26.55
CA MET A 256 -1.58 3.81 -26.67
C MET A 256 -1.84 3.06 -27.98
N ASN A 257 -1.26 3.52 -29.10
CA ASN A 257 -1.41 2.84 -30.39
C ASN A 257 -0.70 1.47 -30.46
N ARG A 258 0.38 1.27 -29.70
CA ARG A 258 1.11 -0.01 -29.66
C ARG A 258 0.35 -1.08 -28.88
N HIS A 259 -0.38 -0.70 -27.83
CA HIS A 259 -1.22 -1.62 -27.06
C HIS A 259 -2.53 -1.98 -27.77
N LYS A 260 -3.13 -1.06 -28.51
CA LYS A 260 -4.35 -1.34 -29.31
C LYS A 260 -4.08 -2.36 -30.42
N ARG A 261 -2.90 -2.31 -31.06
CA ARG A 261 -2.51 -3.24 -32.14
C ARG A 261 -2.12 -4.64 -31.64
N LYS A 262 -1.70 -4.79 -30.37
CA LYS A 262 -1.43 -6.11 -29.77
C LYS A 262 -2.70 -6.85 -29.35
N LYS A 263 -3.75 -6.14 -28.91
CA LYS A 263 -5.02 -6.76 -28.49
C LYS A 263 -5.84 -7.37 -29.64
N THR A 264 -5.67 -6.91 -30.87
CA THR A 264 -6.41 -7.43 -32.04
C THR A 264 -5.79 -8.66 -32.72
N SER A 265 -4.57 -9.09 -32.38
CA SER A 265 -3.92 -10.24 -33.06
C SER A 265 -4.08 -11.61 -32.37
N LYS A 266 -4.80 -11.70 -31.25
CA LYS A 266 -5.01 -12.97 -30.51
C LYS A 266 -6.47 -13.47 -30.59
N LYS A 267 -6.98 -13.67 -31.81
CA LYS A 267 -8.23 -14.42 -32.01
C LYS A 267 -8.02 -15.61 -32.96
N GLU A 268 -8.35 -16.79 -32.43
CA GLU A 268 -8.61 -18.10 -33.07
C GLU A 268 -7.48 -18.89 -33.77
N LYS A 269 -6.96 -19.91 -33.05
CA LYS A 269 -6.65 -21.22 -33.67
C LYS A 269 -7.37 -22.33 -32.91
N ARG A 270 -8.51 -22.77 -33.45
CA ARG A 270 -9.22 -24.01 -33.07
C ARG A 270 -8.31 -25.22 -33.32
N ARG A 271 -8.03 -26.02 -32.29
CA ARG A 271 -7.34 -27.32 -32.42
C ARG A 271 -8.35 -28.39 -32.89
N ARG A 272 -8.15 -28.95 -34.09
CA ARG A 272 -8.83 -30.16 -34.57
C ARG A 272 -8.18 -31.40 -33.93
N TYR A 273 -8.96 -32.20 -33.21
CA TYR A 273 -8.55 -33.54 -32.77
C TYR A 273 -8.78 -34.54 -33.92
N LYS A 274 -7.74 -35.24 -34.38
CA LYS A 274 -7.86 -36.42 -35.26
C LYS A 274 -7.93 -37.66 -34.37
N LYS A 275 -9.00 -38.46 -34.52
CA LYS A 275 -9.09 -39.83 -34.02
C LYS A 275 -8.06 -40.70 -34.75
N ILE A 276 -7.24 -41.45 -34.01
CA ILE A 276 -6.47 -42.57 -34.53
C ILE A 276 -7.11 -43.83 -33.94
N LEU A 277 -7.65 -44.66 -34.85
CA LEU A 277 -8.12 -46.03 -34.61
C LEU A 277 -6.90 -46.96 -34.52
N TYR A 278 -6.88 -47.84 -33.53
CA TYR A 278 -6.07 -49.07 -33.58
C TYR A 278 -7.01 -50.26 -33.69
N HIS A 279 -6.84 -51.03 -34.78
CA HIS A 279 -7.38 -52.36 -34.95
C HIS A 279 -6.27 -53.37 -34.65
N ARG A 280 -6.62 -54.34 -33.80
CA ARG A 280 -5.98 -55.64 -33.49
C ARG A 280 -4.53 -55.64 -33.02
#